data_AF-A0A7Y0VQL1-F1
#
_entry.id   AF-A0A7Y0VQL1-F1
#
_cell.length_a   1.000
_cell.length_b   1.000
_cell.length_c   1.000
_cell.angle_alpha   90.00
_cell.angle_beta   90.00
_cell.angle_gamma   90.00
#
_symmetry.space_group_name_H-M   'P 1'
#
loop_
_entity.id
_entity.type
_entity.pdbx_description
1 polymer ?
#
loop_
_entity_poly.entity_id
_entity_poly.type
_entity_poly.pdbx_seq_one_letter_code
_entity_poly.pdbx_strand_id
1 'polypeptide(L)' 'MPDTPHNSPDEALLGAALQMVDVWSRLSPEKQALLLKRFGTQENALAALVTTRMLDPETP' A
#
# COMPACT_ATOMS: atom_id res chain seq x y z
N MET A 1 8.39 -2.93 -34.85
CA MET A 1 8.96 -3.13 -33.50
C MET A 1 7.92 -2.66 -32.49
N PRO A 2 7.28 -3.53 -31.71
CA PRO A 2 6.39 -3.12 -30.65
C PRO A 2 7.09 -3.36 -29.30
N ASP A 3 7.88 -2.39 -28.83
CA ASP A 3 8.57 -2.49 -27.53
C ASP A 3 8.34 -1.23 -26.69
N THR A 4 7.10 -0.72 -26.71
CA THR A 4 6.64 0.11 -25.60
C THR A 4 6.01 -0.84 -24.57
N PRO A 5 6.67 -1.13 -23.44
CA PRO A 5 5.97 -1.71 -22.31
C PRO A 5 4.90 -0.69 -21.94
N HIS A 6 3.66 -0.99 -22.31
CA HIS A 6 2.50 -0.25 -21.85
C HIS A 6 2.31 -0.66 -20.39
N ASN A 7 3.19 -0.14 -19.53
CA ASN A 7 2.93 -0.08 -18.10
C ASN A 7 1.80 0.95 -17.96
N SER A 8 0.58 0.49 -18.24
CA SER A 8 -0.61 1.31 -18.11
C SER A 8 -0.61 1.86 -16.69
N PRO A 9 -0.89 3.16 -16.49
CA PRO A 9 -1.07 3.70 -15.14
C PRO A 9 -2.09 2.85 -14.35
N ASP A 10 -3.04 2.20 -15.03
CA ASP A 10 -3.98 1.23 -14.51
C ASP A 10 -3.32 -0.01 -13.88
N GLU A 11 -2.26 -0.56 -14.49
CA GLU A 11 -1.58 -1.77 -13.99
C GLU A 11 -0.70 -1.44 -12.78
N ALA A 12 -0.03 -0.28 -12.81
CA ALA A 12 0.72 0.23 -11.67
C ALA A 12 -0.20 0.61 -10.49
N LEU A 13 -1.36 1.22 -10.78
CA LEU A 13 -2.36 1.58 -9.75
C LEU A 13 -3.02 0.32 -9.16
N LEU A 14 -3.35 -0.66 -10.00
CA LEU A 14 -3.88 -1.94 -9.54
C LEU A 14 -2.86 -2.70 -8.70
N GLY A 15 -1.60 -2.75 -9.14
CA GLY A 15 -0.49 -3.33 -8.38
C GLY A 15 -0.30 -2.65 -7.02
N ALA A 16 -0.39 -1.32 -6.98
CA ALA A 16 -0.33 -0.56 -5.73
C ALA A 16 -1.52 -0.91 -4.82
N ALA A 17 -2.75 -0.92 -5.34
CA ALA A 17 -3.95 -1.28 -4.58
C ALA A 17 -3.87 -2.70 -4.00
N LEU A 18 -3.41 -3.67 -4.79
CA LEU A 18 -3.19 -5.05 -4.34
C LEU A 18 -2.12 -5.14 -3.24
N GLN A 19 -1.02 -4.38 -3.38
CA GLN A 19 -0.03 -4.22 -2.32
C GLN A 19 -0.64 -3.65 -1.04
N MET A 20 -1.47 -2.61 -1.13
CA MET A 20 -2.11 -2.02 0.06
C MET A 20 -2.96 -3.05 0.81
N VAL A 21 -3.73 -3.87 0.07
CA VAL A 21 -4.57 -4.94 0.64
C VAL A 21 -3.73 -6.08 1.23
N ASP A 22 -2.64 -6.50 0.57
CA ASP A 22 -1.71 -7.51 1.11
C ASP A 22 -1.09 -7.06 2.43
N VAL A 23 -0.60 -5.81 2.48
CA VAL A 23 0.00 -5.25 3.71
C VAL A 23 -1.06 -5.16 4.81
N TRP A 24 -2.28 -4.74 4.50
CA TRP A 24 -3.38 -4.73 5.47
C TRP A 24 -3.73 -6.14 5.98
N SER A 25 -3.80 -7.11 5.08
CA SER A 25 -4.10 -8.51 5.41
C SER A 25 -3.03 -9.17 6.29
N ARG A 26 -1.76 -8.77 6.13
CA ARG A 26 -0.64 -9.23 6.96
C ARG A 26 -0.59 -8.60 8.36
N LEU A 27 -1.30 -7.50 8.59
CA LEU A 27 -1.40 -6.91 9.91
C LEU A 27 -2.33 -7.73 10.80
N SER A 28 -1.87 -8.07 12.00
CA SER A 28 -2.72 -8.62 13.05
C SER A 28 -3.87 -7.66 13.40
N PRO A 29 -5.05 -8.17 13.81
CA PRO A 29 -6.22 -7.33 14.11
C PRO A 29 -5.95 -6.25 15.17
N GLU A 30 -5.05 -6.51 16.11
CA GLU A 30 -4.60 -5.51 17.10
C GLU A 30 -3.91 -4.31 16.44
N LYS A 31 -3.06 -4.54 15.42
CA LYS A 31 -2.39 -3.47 14.68
C LYS A 31 -3.37 -2.71 13.80
N GLN A 32 -4.30 -3.40 13.15
CA GLN A 32 -5.37 -2.76 12.39
C GLN A 32 -6.22 -1.86 13.30
N ALA A 33 -6.62 -2.34 14.47
CA ALA A 33 -7.38 -1.55 15.45
C ALA A 33 -6.58 -0.34 15.96
N LEU A 34 -5.28 -0.48 16.17
CA LEU A 34 -4.40 0.59 16.61
C LEU A 34 -4.20 1.65 15.52
N LEU A 35 -4.09 1.24 14.26
CA LEU A 35 -4.06 2.13 13.10
C LEU A 35 -5.40 2.85 12.92
N LEU A 36 -6.54 2.15 13.00
CA LEU A 36 -7.86 2.77 12.97
C LEU A 36 -8.05 3.76 14.11
N LYS A 37 -7.53 3.47 15.31
CA LYS A 37 -7.55 4.38 16.46
C LYS A 37 -6.67 5.62 16.26
N ARG A 38 -5.58 5.52 15.49
CA ARG A 38 -4.62 6.62 15.22
C ARG A 38 -5.03 7.48 14.02
N PHE A 39 -5.53 6.86 12.96
CA PHE A 39 -5.82 7.49 11.67
C PHE A 39 -7.31 7.71 11.41
N GLY A 40 -8.19 7.13 12.25
CA GLY A 40 -9.64 7.34 12.23
C GLY A 40 -10.39 6.56 11.15
N THR A 41 -9.80 6.39 9.97
CA THR A 41 -10.39 5.64 8.86
C THR A 41 -9.43 4.59 8.33
N GLN A 42 -9.99 3.54 7.73
CA GLN A 42 -9.20 2.48 7.09
C GLN A 42 -8.35 3.04 5.94
N GLU A 43 -8.89 3.96 5.13
CA GLU A 43 -8.17 4.61 4.04
C GLU A 43 -6.98 5.44 4.53
N ASN A 44 -7.13 6.24 5.60
CA ASN A 44 -5.99 6.98 6.16
C ASN A 44 -4.95 6.04 6.78
N ALA A 45 -5.40 4.98 7.43
CA ALA A 45 -4.53 3.97 8.01
C ALA A 45 -3.72 3.24 6.92
N LEU A 46 -4.36 2.83 5.83
CA LEU A 46 -3.72 2.24 4.67
C LEU A 46 -2.79 3.23 3.96
N ALA A 47 -3.24 4.46 3.73
CA ALA A 47 -2.44 5.50 3.10
C ALA A 47 -1.15 5.77 3.89
N ALA A 48 -1.24 5.89 5.22
CA ALA A 48 -0.09 6.08 6.10
C ALA A 48 0.84 4.85 6.14
N LEU A 49 0.29 3.65 6.13
CA LEU A 49 1.05 2.40 6.11
C LEU A 49 1.81 2.23 4.79
N VAL A 50 1.14 2.50 3.67
CA VAL A 50 1.70 2.40 2.32
C VAL A 50 2.72 3.50 2.07
N THR A 51 2.47 4.74 2.50
CA THR A 51 3.49 5.79 2.45
C THR A 51 4.68 5.49 3.36
N THR A 52 4.48 4.91 4.55
CA THR A 52 5.59 4.45 5.39
C THR A 52 6.40 3.36 4.70
N ARG A 53 5.76 2.42 3.99
CA ARG A 53 6.43 1.39 3.17
C ARG A 53 7.10 1.96 1.91
N MET A 54 6.55 3.00 1.29
CA MET A 54 7.14 3.69 0.13
C MET A 54 8.33 4.58 0.53
N LEU A 55 8.31 5.11 1.75
CA LEU A 55 9.41 5.85 2.38
C LEU A 55 10.42 4.94 3.08
N ASP A 56 10.18 3.63 3.09
CA ASP A 56 11.16 2.59 3.36
C ASP A 56 11.62 2.01 2.00
N PRO A 57 12.28 2.79 1.12
CA PRO A 57 13.14 2.14 0.15
C PRO A 57 14.19 1.43 0.98
N GLU A 58 14.29 0.12 0.76
CA GLU A 58 15.39 -0.74 1.17
C GLU A 58 16.61 0.10 1.56
N THR A 59 16.88 0.16 2.87
CA THR A 59 18.14 0.71 3.35
C THR A 59 19.24 -0.15 2.70
N PRO A 60 20.13 0.41 1.87
CA PRO A 60 21.25 -0.35 1.30
C PRO A 60 22.20 -0.86 2.39
#